data_AF-A0A2S7TIX4-F1
#
_entry.id   AF-A0A2S7TIX4-F1
#
_cell.length_a   1.000
_cell.length_b   1.000
_cell.length_c   1.000
_cell.angle_alpha   90.00
_cell.angle_beta   90.00
_cell.angle_gamma   90.00
#
_symmetry.space_group_name_H-M   'P 1'
#
loop_
_entity.id
_entity.type
_entity.pdbx_description
1 polymer ?
#
loop_
_entity_poly.entity_id
_entity_poly.type
_entity_poly.pdbx_seq_one_letter_code
_entity_poly.pdbx_strand_id
1 'polypeptide(L)'
;MKSQLAFLKLIYPAFVCIIFIFTTKVNLEYYPLIFGVTIGLFNVKHNRHPVLLGILLCVIASYMSFFAGYLGFFLLLGFFKPLLGEEIGAYIFIILCPFIISPIILYYLLKYLFDIGNNKVNNYIMFFSIVTLVIIAVVFFLKAQGIYDYDYNSLFSPYVLWSFIMAFSIQILIKKT
;
A
#
# COMPACT_ATOMS: atom_id res chain seq x y z
N MET A 1 4.10 -21.05 -22.05
CA MET A 1 3.27 -19.88 -22.40
C MET A 1 2.14 -19.57 -21.41
N LYS A 2 1.21 -20.49 -21.08
CA LYS A 2 0.08 -20.15 -20.18
C LYS A 2 0.50 -19.72 -18.76
N SER A 3 1.52 -20.37 -18.16
CA SER A 3 2.01 -19.97 -16.82
C SER A 3 2.77 -18.63 -16.82
N GLN A 4 3.55 -18.35 -17.87
CA GLN A 4 4.24 -17.06 -18.04
C GLN A 4 3.25 -15.90 -18.15
N LEU A 5 2.16 -16.10 -18.90
CA LEU A 5 1.09 -15.09 -19.02
C LEU A 5 0.36 -14.86 -17.69
N ALA A 6 0.18 -15.91 -16.88
CA ALA A 6 -0.39 -15.79 -15.54
C ALA A 6 0.52 -15.00 -14.59
N PHE A 7 1.82 -15.28 -14.62
CA PHE A 7 2.82 -14.55 -13.83
C PHE A 7 2.90 -13.07 -14.20
N LEU A 8 2.88 -12.76 -15.51
CA LEU A 8 2.85 -11.37 -15.97
C LEU A 8 1.62 -10.61 -15.47
N LYS A 9 0.45 -11.25 -15.43
CA LYS A 9 -0.78 -10.63 -14.90
C LYS A 9 -0.70 -10.29 -13.41
N LEU A 10 0.14 -10.97 -12.63
CA LEU A 10 0.34 -10.68 -11.21
C LEU A 10 1.23 -9.47 -11.01
N ILE A 11 2.28 -9.36 -11.82
CA ILE A 11 3.38 -8.44 -11.60
C ILE A 11 3.19 -7.12 -12.34
N TYR A 12 2.53 -7.15 -13.49
CA TYR A 12 2.34 -5.97 -14.32
C TYR A 12 1.65 -4.80 -13.60
N PRO A 13 0.57 -4.98 -12.81
CA PRO A 13 -0.05 -3.88 -12.07
C PRO A 13 0.90 -3.24 -11.05
N ALA A 14 1.74 -4.05 -10.40
CA ALA A 14 2.73 -3.54 -9.45
C ALA A 14 3.80 -2.69 -10.13
N PHE A 15 4.28 -3.11 -11.30
CA PHE A 15 5.22 -2.31 -12.10
C PHE A 15 4.59 -1.04 -12.66
N VAL A 16 3.32 -1.08 -13.08
CA VAL A 16 2.61 0.13 -13.53
C VAL A 16 2.59 1.18 -12.41
N CYS A 17 2.29 0.80 -11.18
CA CYS A 17 2.35 1.71 -10.03
C CYS A 17 3.74 2.33 -9.86
N ILE A 18 4.80 1.51 -9.79
CA ILE A 18 6.18 2.00 -9.62
C ILE A 18 6.58 2.92 -10.77
N ILE A 19 6.42 2.47 -12.01
CA ILE A 19 6.90 3.20 -13.19
C ILE A 19 6.20 4.55 -13.26
N PHE A 20 4.90 4.60 -13.02
CA PHE A 20 4.15 5.85 -13.06
C PHE A 20 4.63 6.81 -11.96
N ILE A 21 4.73 6.35 -10.72
CA ILE A 21 5.21 7.17 -9.59
C ILE A 21 6.63 7.69 -9.85
N PHE A 22 7.56 6.81 -10.20
CA PHE A 22 8.97 7.13 -10.40
C PHE A 22 9.20 8.09 -11.57
N THR A 23 8.48 7.92 -12.69
CA THR A 23 8.66 8.75 -13.89
C THR A 23 7.99 10.12 -13.77
N THR A 24 6.81 10.19 -13.14
CA THR A 24 6.05 11.44 -13.02
C THR A 24 6.50 12.28 -11.83
N LYS A 25 7.16 11.68 -10.83
CA LYS A 25 7.59 12.33 -9.58
C LYS A 25 6.45 13.08 -8.89
N VAL A 26 5.22 12.55 -9.00
CA VAL A 26 4.06 13.13 -8.33
C VAL A 26 4.26 13.15 -6.81
N ASN A 27 3.55 14.04 -6.14
CA ASN A 27 3.58 14.06 -4.69
C ASN A 27 2.94 12.81 -4.06
N LEU A 28 3.30 12.53 -2.81
CA LEU A 28 2.85 11.35 -2.06
C LEU A 28 1.31 11.24 -2.00
N GLU A 29 0.59 12.35 -1.93
CA GLU A 29 -0.87 12.39 -1.92
C GLU A 29 -1.54 11.85 -3.20
N TYR A 30 -0.79 11.69 -4.30
CA TYR A 30 -1.28 11.10 -5.55
C TYR A 30 -0.98 9.61 -5.69
N TYR A 31 -0.16 9.03 -4.82
CA TYR A 31 0.14 7.59 -4.85
C TYR A 31 -1.14 6.74 -4.68
N PRO A 32 -2.08 7.08 -3.77
CA PRO A 32 -3.34 6.33 -3.63
C PRO A 32 -4.21 6.36 -4.89
N LEU A 33 -4.20 7.48 -5.63
CA LEU A 33 -4.92 7.59 -6.91
C LEU A 33 -4.33 6.63 -7.94
N ILE A 34 -3.02 6.67 -8.13
CA ILE A 34 -2.31 5.80 -9.09
C ILE A 34 -2.56 4.34 -8.75
N PHE A 35 -2.40 3.98 -7.47
CA PHE A 35 -2.63 2.64 -6.98
C PHE A 35 -4.08 2.20 -7.21
N GLY A 36 -5.06 3.00 -6.78
CA GLY A 36 -6.48 2.67 -6.87
C GLY A 36 -6.98 2.52 -8.30
N VAL A 37 -6.57 3.44 -9.19
CA VAL A 37 -6.88 3.35 -10.62
C VAL A 37 -6.26 2.10 -11.24
N THR A 38 -4.99 1.83 -10.95
CA THR A 38 -4.28 0.64 -11.45
C THR A 38 -4.99 -0.63 -11.01
N ILE A 39 -5.22 -0.82 -9.71
CA ILE A 39 -5.88 -2.01 -9.19
C ILE A 39 -7.31 -2.18 -9.73
N GLY A 40 -8.06 -1.07 -9.86
CA GLY A 40 -9.39 -1.08 -10.45
C GLY A 40 -9.38 -1.54 -11.92
N LEU A 41 -8.53 -0.94 -12.77
CA LEU A 41 -8.44 -1.24 -14.20
C LEU A 41 -7.99 -2.68 -14.47
N PHE A 42 -6.98 -3.16 -13.75
CA PHE A 42 -6.45 -4.51 -13.97
C PHE A 42 -7.34 -5.63 -13.44
N ASN A 43 -8.36 -5.32 -12.64
CA ASN A 43 -9.26 -6.30 -12.04
C ASN A 43 -10.75 -6.03 -12.26
N VAL A 44 -11.11 -5.28 -13.31
CA VAL A 44 -12.52 -4.97 -13.64
C VAL A 44 -13.44 -6.18 -13.66
N LYS A 45 -12.95 -7.35 -14.09
CA LYS A 45 -13.74 -8.60 -14.17
C LYS A 45 -13.99 -9.28 -12.83
N HIS A 46 -13.24 -8.94 -11.78
CA HIS A 46 -13.33 -9.56 -10.46
C HIS A 46 -14.01 -8.63 -9.44
N ASN A 47 -14.38 -7.42 -9.85
CA ASN A 47 -15.02 -6.44 -8.98
C ASN A 47 -16.51 -6.80 -8.83
N ARG A 48 -17.04 -6.65 -7.61
CA ARG A 48 -18.49 -6.83 -7.34
C ARG A 48 -19.37 -5.76 -7.98
N HIS A 49 -18.79 -4.64 -8.39
CA HIS A 49 -19.49 -3.46 -8.89
C HIS A 49 -19.28 -3.24 -10.39
N PRO A 50 -20.18 -2.49 -11.08
CA PRO A 50 -19.97 -2.07 -12.46
C PRO A 50 -18.64 -1.35 -12.64
N VAL A 51 -18.03 -1.48 -13.83
CA VAL A 51 -16.65 -1.06 -14.12
C VAL A 51 -16.28 0.32 -13.55
N LEU A 52 -17.04 1.36 -13.88
CA LEU A 52 -16.75 2.73 -13.45
C LEU A 52 -16.84 2.87 -11.92
N LEU A 53 -17.88 2.31 -11.31
CA LEU A 53 -18.08 2.34 -9.87
C LEU A 53 -16.98 1.53 -9.15
N GLY A 54 -16.61 0.38 -9.69
CA GLY A 54 -15.56 -0.47 -9.15
C GLY A 54 -14.18 0.22 -9.12
N ILE A 55 -13.82 0.93 -10.19
CA ILE A 55 -12.59 1.73 -10.24
C ILE A 55 -12.65 2.87 -9.23
N LEU A 56 -13.76 3.62 -9.18
CA LEU A 56 -13.95 4.71 -8.24
C LEU A 56 -13.83 4.24 -6.79
N LEU A 57 -14.44 3.10 -6.45
CA LEU A 57 -14.36 2.52 -5.12
C LEU A 57 -12.94 2.06 -4.76
N CYS A 58 -12.14 1.57 -5.71
CA CYS A 58 -10.73 1.25 -5.47
C CYS A 58 -9.90 2.51 -5.15
N VAL A 59 -10.17 3.61 -5.83
CA VAL A 59 -9.55 4.92 -5.54
C VAL A 59 -9.95 5.41 -4.16
N ILE A 60 -11.25 5.40 -3.83
CA ILE A 60 -11.76 5.79 -2.51
C ILE A 60 -11.13 4.93 -1.40
N ALA A 61 -11.10 3.60 -1.58
CA ALA A 61 -10.49 2.69 -0.61
C ALA A 61 -9.01 2.99 -0.36
N SER A 62 -8.28 3.32 -1.44
CA SER A 62 -6.86 3.66 -1.38
C SER A 62 -6.63 4.97 -0.64
N TYR A 63 -7.46 5.99 -0.88
CA TYR A 63 -7.42 7.25 -0.13
C TYR A 63 -7.82 7.09 1.33
N MET A 64 -8.85 6.29 1.64
CA MET A 64 -9.21 5.98 3.04
C MET A 64 -8.06 5.36 3.80
N SER A 65 -7.36 4.39 3.18
CA SER A 65 -6.15 3.78 3.73
C SER A 65 -5.04 4.81 3.96
N PHE A 66 -4.77 5.66 2.97
CA PHE A 66 -3.78 6.72 3.08
C PHE A 66 -4.10 7.68 4.21
N PHE A 67 -5.33 8.20 4.29
CA PHE A 67 -5.73 9.11 5.36
C PHE A 67 -5.68 8.45 6.74
N ALA A 68 -6.02 7.17 6.85
CA ALA A 68 -5.86 6.44 8.11
C ALA A 68 -4.40 6.36 8.56
N GLY A 69 -3.47 6.14 7.63
CA GLY A 69 -2.03 6.19 7.92
C GLY A 69 -1.54 7.61 8.25
N TYR A 70 -1.91 8.59 7.43
CA TYR A 70 -1.46 9.98 7.55
C TYR A 70 -2.01 10.64 8.82
N LEU A 71 -3.33 10.63 9.03
CA LEU A 71 -3.95 11.20 10.23
C LEU A 71 -3.60 10.38 11.48
N GLY A 72 -3.48 9.06 11.34
CA GLY A 72 -3.05 8.18 12.42
C GLY A 72 -1.67 8.56 12.96
N PHE A 73 -0.73 8.93 12.08
CA PHE A 73 0.58 9.40 12.49
C PHE A 73 0.50 10.66 13.37
N PHE A 74 -0.20 11.71 12.92
CA PHE A 74 -0.30 12.96 13.68
C PHE A 74 -1.07 12.79 14.98
N LEU A 75 -2.16 12.00 14.98
CA LEU A 75 -2.95 11.72 16.17
C LEU A 75 -2.12 10.97 17.22
N LEU A 76 -1.46 9.88 16.83
CA LEU A 76 -0.67 9.07 17.75
C LEU A 76 0.57 9.83 18.24
N LEU A 77 1.26 10.57 17.36
CA LEU A 77 2.37 11.40 17.78
C LEU A 77 1.92 12.46 18.77
N GLY A 78 0.83 13.20 18.49
CA GLY A 78 0.31 14.21 19.40
C GLY A 78 -0.07 13.65 20.78
N PHE A 79 -0.69 12.47 20.81
CA PHE A 79 -1.12 11.83 22.05
C PHE A 79 0.04 11.25 22.87
N PHE A 80 1.00 10.59 22.22
CA PHE A 80 2.10 9.87 22.88
C PHE A 80 3.40 10.67 23.00
N LYS A 81 3.49 11.87 22.40
CA LYS A 81 4.65 12.77 22.52
C LYS A 81 5.12 12.99 23.97
N PRO A 82 4.24 13.18 24.98
CA PRO A 82 4.67 13.33 26.37
C PRO A 82 5.36 12.10 26.96
N LEU A 83 5.05 10.89 26.46
CA LEU A 83 5.56 9.62 26.99
C LEU A 83 6.84 9.16 26.27
N LEU A 84 6.87 9.30 24.94
CA LEU A 84 7.92 8.75 24.09
C LEU A 84 8.97 9.78 23.66
N GLY A 85 8.67 11.08 23.82
CA GLY A 85 9.42 12.14 23.16
C GLY A 85 9.08 12.23 21.66
N GLU A 86 9.50 13.34 21.05
CA GLU A 86 9.15 13.65 19.65
C GLU A 86 9.86 12.75 18.64
N GLU A 87 11.16 12.53 18.80
CA GLU A 87 11.96 11.77 17.83
C GLU A 87 11.58 10.29 17.81
N ILE A 88 11.64 9.62 18.98
CA ILE A 88 11.30 8.20 19.11
C ILE A 88 9.84 7.96 18.71
N GLY A 89 8.93 8.83 19.18
CA GLY A 89 7.52 8.77 18.79
C GLY A 89 7.35 8.87 17.27
N ALA A 90 8.02 9.83 16.62
CA ALA A 90 7.93 10.01 15.17
C ALA A 90 8.43 8.78 14.41
N TYR A 91 9.57 8.17 14.79
CA TYR A 91 10.07 6.94 14.17
C TYR A 91 9.12 5.75 14.34
N ILE A 92 8.55 5.57 15.53
CA ILE A 92 7.61 4.47 15.78
C ILE A 92 6.35 4.67 14.92
N PHE A 93 5.76 5.86 14.94
CA PHE A 93 4.48 6.09 14.28
C PHE A 93 4.59 6.27 12.77
N ILE A 94 5.74 6.72 12.23
CA ILE A 94 5.98 6.74 10.78
C ILE A 94 6.18 5.33 10.22
N ILE A 95 6.54 4.35 11.06
CA ILE A 95 6.54 2.93 10.65
C ILE A 95 5.14 2.34 10.83
N LEU A 96 4.55 2.51 12.02
CA LEU A 96 3.28 1.89 12.38
C LEU A 96 2.13 2.32 11.46
N CYS A 97 1.97 3.62 11.21
CA CYS A 97 0.76 4.12 10.56
C CYS A 97 0.72 3.80 9.06
N PRO A 98 1.71 4.22 8.25
CA PRO A 98 1.68 3.96 6.81
C PRO A 98 2.04 2.51 6.42
N PHE A 99 2.80 1.76 7.23
CA PHE A 99 3.27 0.41 6.86
C PHE A 99 2.60 -0.74 7.62
N ILE A 100 1.75 -0.45 8.63
CA ILE A 100 0.93 -1.47 9.30
C ILE A 100 -0.55 -1.10 9.21
N ILE A 101 -0.95 0.02 9.81
CA ILE A 101 -2.37 0.39 9.92
C ILE A 101 -3.01 0.58 8.54
N SER A 102 -2.38 1.38 7.67
CA SER A 102 -2.85 1.64 6.31
C SER A 102 -3.00 0.34 5.50
N PRO A 103 -1.96 -0.50 5.31
CA PRO A 103 -2.09 -1.78 4.61
C PRO A 103 -3.22 -2.68 5.10
N ILE A 104 -3.41 -2.79 6.43
CA ILE A 104 -4.48 -3.61 7.02
C ILE A 104 -5.85 -3.10 6.54
N ILE A 105 -6.08 -1.78 6.64
CA ILE A 105 -7.33 -1.15 6.21
C ILE A 105 -7.54 -1.38 4.72
N LEU A 106 -6.51 -1.16 3.89
CA LEU A 106 -6.60 -1.37 2.45
C LEU A 106 -6.97 -2.82 2.11
N TYR A 107 -6.35 -3.80 2.76
CA TYR A 107 -6.69 -5.20 2.53
C TYR A 107 -8.15 -5.49 2.83
N TYR A 108 -8.69 -5.02 3.95
CA TYR A 108 -10.09 -5.26 4.27
C TYR A 108 -11.04 -4.61 3.26
N LEU A 109 -10.75 -3.37 2.85
CA LEU A 109 -11.55 -2.66 1.85
C LEU A 109 -11.50 -3.36 0.49
N LEU A 110 -10.31 -3.72 0.00
CA LEU A 110 -10.17 -4.37 -1.31
C LEU A 110 -10.67 -5.81 -1.31
N LYS A 111 -10.52 -6.55 -0.21
CA LYS A 111 -11.15 -7.88 -0.07
C LYS A 111 -12.66 -7.80 -0.20
N TYR A 112 -13.26 -6.76 0.38
CA TYR A 112 -14.69 -6.51 0.23
C TYR A 112 -15.06 -6.17 -1.22
N LEU A 113 -14.31 -5.29 -1.90
CA LEU A 113 -14.61 -4.86 -3.28
C LEU A 113 -14.46 -5.98 -4.32
N PHE A 114 -13.52 -6.91 -4.11
CA PHE A 114 -13.19 -8.00 -5.04
C PHE A 114 -13.70 -9.38 -4.61
N ASP A 115 -14.60 -9.45 -3.62
CA ASP A 115 -15.14 -10.72 -3.12
C ASP A 115 -14.08 -11.75 -2.67
N ILE A 116 -13.00 -11.26 -2.08
CA ILE A 116 -11.91 -12.14 -1.65
C ILE A 116 -12.28 -12.76 -0.31
N GLY A 117 -12.59 -14.05 -0.34
CA GLY A 117 -12.96 -14.82 0.85
C GLY A 117 -11.90 -14.80 1.96
N ASN A 118 -12.32 -15.15 3.18
CA ASN A 118 -11.44 -15.28 4.34
C ASN A 118 -10.90 -16.72 4.42
N ASN A 119 -9.61 -16.90 4.16
CA ASN A 119 -8.93 -18.17 4.37
C ASN A 119 -7.51 -17.96 4.95
N LYS A 120 -6.93 -19.01 5.54
CA LYS A 120 -5.62 -18.95 6.19
C LYS A 120 -4.52 -18.44 5.26
N VAL A 121 -4.53 -18.87 4.01
CA VAL A 121 -3.53 -18.45 3.01
C VAL A 121 -3.63 -16.96 2.70
N ASN A 122 -4.84 -16.42 2.59
CA ASN A 122 -5.05 -14.99 2.35
C ASN A 122 -4.51 -14.17 3.53
N ASN A 123 -4.72 -14.64 4.77
CA ASN A 123 -4.16 -14.01 5.95
C ASN A 123 -2.62 -14.11 5.98
N TYR A 124 -2.02 -15.21 5.54
CA TYR A 124 -0.57 -15.32 5.41
C TYR A 124 0.00 -14.36 4.37
N ILE A 125 -0.64 -14.21 3.20
CA ILE A 125 -0.21 -13.25 2.17
C ILE A 125 -0.23 -11.83 2.74
N MET A 126 -1.32 -11.45 3.42
CA MET A 126 -1.43 -10.15 4.11
C MET A 126 -0.32 -9.99 5.15
N PHE A 127 -0.12 -10.98 6.03
CA PHE A 127 0.91 -10.93 7.06
C PHE A 127 2.31 -10.76 6.48
N PHE A 128 2.70 -11.59 5.51
CA PHE A 128 4.03 -11.51 4.87
C PHE A 128 4.25 -10.18 4.15
N SER A 129 3.23 -9.63 3.49
CA SER A 129 3.34 -8.32 2.86
C SER A 129 3.62 -7.21 3.87
N ILE A 130 2.91 -7.18 5.01
CA ILE A 130 3.06 -6.18 6.06
C ILE A 130 4.42 -6.32 6.71
N VAL A 131 4.84 -7.54 7.05
CA VAL A 131 6.19 -7.81 7.58
C VAL A 131 7.27 -7.30 6.61
N THR A 132 7.10 -7.56 5.31
CA THR A 132 8.04 -7.09 4.28
C THR A 132 8.09 -5.55 4.24
N LEU A 133 6.93 -4.88 4.27
CA LEU A 133 6.85 -3.42 4.31
C LEU A 133 7.54 -2.83 5.54
N VAL A 134 7.29 -3.42 6.72
CA VAL A 134 7.90 -2.98 7.97
C VAL A 134 9.41 -3.14 7.94
N ILE A 135 9.93 -4.28 7.47
CA ILE A 135 11.37 -4.50 7.35
C ILE A 135 12.00 -3.45 6.42
N ILE A 136 11.40 -3.21 5.26
CA ILE A 136 11.88 -2.20 4.30
C ILE A 136 11.88 -0.81 4.94
N ALA A 137 10.79 -0.44 5.60
CA ALA A 137 10.67 0.85 6.27
C ALA A 137 11.73 1.00 7.38
N VAL A 138 11.90 0.01 8.26
CA VAL A 138 12.91 0.02 9.32
C VAL A 138 14.32 0.18 8.73
N VAL A 139 14.68 -0.66 7.74
CA VAL A 139 16.02 -0.60 7.12
C VAL A 139 16.26 0.75 6.46
N PHE A 140 15.25 1.32 5.83
CA PHE A 140 15.32 2.64 5.21
C PHE A 140 15.52 3.74 6.26
N PHE A 141 14.68 3.78 7.29
CA PHE A 141 14.74 4.83 8.33
C PHE A 141 15.96 4.72 9.24
N LEU A 142 16.53 3.52 9.44
CA LEU A 142 17.82 3.36 10.13
C LEU A 142 19.00 3.98 9.36
N LYS A 143 18.89 4.08 8.04
CA LYS A 143 19.92 4.70 7.19
C LYS A 143 19.67 6.19 6.94
N ALA A 144 18.47 6.67 7.19
CA ALA A 144 18.11 8.05 6.96
C ALA A 144 18.74 8.95 8.04
N GLN A 145 19.30 10.09 7.63
CA GLN A 145 19.87 11.09 8.55
C GLN A 145 18.82 12.01 9.20
N GLY A 146 17.53 11.77 8.93
CA GLY A 146 16.39 12.51 9.48
C GLY A 146 15.09 12.12 8.78
N ILE A 147 13.95 12.40 9.43
CA ILE A 147 12.62 12.01 8.93
C ILE A 147 12.13 12.96 7.81
N TYR A 148 12.65 14.20 7.74
CA TYR A 148 12.12 15.27 6.91
C TYR A 148 12.90 15.54 5.60
N ASP A 149 14.16 15.11 5.48
CA ASP A 149 15.01 15.35 4.30
C ASP A 149 15.04 14.13 3.35
N TYR A 150 13.87 13.63 2.93
CA TYR A 150 13.79 12.40 2.12
C TYR A 150 13.20 12.59 0.72
N ASP A 151 13.84 11.98 -0.27
CA ASP A 151 13.29 11.84 -1.62
C ASP A 151 12.30 10.65 -1.65
N TYR A 152 11.02 10.98 -1.56
CA TYR A 152 9.93 10.01 -1.57
C TYR A 152 9.66 9.35 -2.92
N ASN A 153 10.19 9.93 -3.99
CA ASN A 153 10.05 9.43 -5.35
C ASN A 153 11.18 8.50 -5.76
N SER A 154 12.22 8.34 -4.93
CA SER A 154 13.29 7.35 -5.17
C SER A 154 12.69 5.96 -5.35
N LEU A 155 13.22 5.19 -6.30
CA LEU A 155 12.75 3.83 -6.60
C LEU A 155 12.75 2.92 -5.36
N PHE A 156 13.70 3.16 -4.44
CA PHE A 156 13.87 2.41 -3.20
C PHE A 156 13.22 3.08 -1.99
N SER A 157 12.46 4.15 -2.19
CA SER A 157 11.63 4.76 -1.15
C SER A 157 10.63 3.73 -0.63
N PRO A 158 10.44 3.64 0.70
CA PRO A 158 9.52 2.67 1.28
C PRO A 158 8.07 2.93 0.80
N TYR A 159 7.72 4.17 0.44
CA TYR A 159 6.40 4.52 -0.09
C TYR A 159 6.18 4.09 -1.55
N VAL A 160 7.23 4.08 -2.37
CA VAL A 160 7.16 3.53 -3.74
C VAL A 160 7.06 2.01 -3.67
N LEU A 161 7.90 1.38 -2.85
CA LEU A 161 7.89 -0.07 -2.61
C LEU A 161 6.57 -0.51 -1.96
N TRP A 162 5.93 0.35 -1.17
CA TRP A 162 4.58 0.12 -0.66
C TRP A 162 3.58 -0.15 -1.77
N SER A 163 3.56 0.70 -2.80
CA SER A 163 2.62 0.54 -3.92
C SER A 163 2.85 -0.76 -4.68
N PHE A 164 4.11 -1.18 -4.80
CA PHE A 164 4.48 -2.44 -5.45
C PHE A 164 4.04 -3.66 -4.65
N ILE A 165 4.43 -3.74 -3.37
CA ILE A 165 4.15 -4.89 -2.51
C ILE A 165 2.64 -5.04 -2.31
N MET A 166 1.93 -3.93 -2.07
CA MET A 166 0.48 -3.95 -1.93
C MET A 166 -0.21 -4.35 -3.24
N ALA A 167 0.25 -3.87 -4.39
CA ALA A 167 -0.37 -4.23 -5.66
C ALA A 167 -0.14 -5.70 -5.97
N PHE A 168 1.10 -6.18 -5.83
CA PHE A 168 1.47 -7.57 -6.07
C PHE A 168 0.69 -8.54 -5.19
N SER A 169 0.63 -8.27 -3.89
CA SER A 169 -0.11 -9.11 -2.94
C SER A 169 -1.61 -9.13 -3.20
N ILE A 170 -2.23 -7.99 -3.52
CA ILE A 170 -3.65 -7.93 -3.90
C ILE A 170 -3.91 -8.72 -5.18
N GLN A 171 -3.02 -8.65 -6.19
CA GLN A 171 -3.14 -9.45 -7.40
C GLN A 171 -3.10 -10.95 -7.10
N ILE A 172 -2.21 -11.41 -6.20
CA ILE A 172 -2.19 -12.81 -5.77
C ILE A 172 -3.53 -13.20 -5.16
N LEU A 173 -4.10 -12.36 -4.29
CA LEU A 173 -5.37 -12.63 -3.64
C LEU A 173 -6.52 -12.72 -4.65
N ILE A 174 -6.60 -11.80 -5.60
CA ILE A 174 -7.68 -11.75 -6.61
C ILE A 174 -7.61 -12.92 -7.59
N LYS A 175 -6.41 -13.30 -8.06
CA LYS A 175 -6.26 -14.37 -9.06
C LYS A 175 -6.42 -15.78 -8.49
N LYS A 176 -6.53 -15.90 -7.17
CA LYS A 176 -6.77 -17.17 -6.48
C LYS A 176 -8.28 -17.49 -6.33
N THR A 177 -9.11 -16.45 -6.24
CA THR A 177 -10.58 -16.53 -6.31
C THR A 177 -11.04 -16.95 -7.69
#